data_AF-A0A1V6C7C8-F1
#
_entry.id   AF-A0A1V6C7C8-F1
#
_cell.length_a   1.000
_cell.length_b   1.000
_cell.length_c   1.000
_cell.angle_alpha   90.00
_cell.angle_beta   90.00
_cell.angle_gamma   90.00
#
_symmetry.space_group_name_H-M   'P 1'
#
loop_
_entity.id
_entity.type
_entity.pdbx_description
1 polymer ?
#
loop_
_entity_poly.entity_id
_entity_poly.type
_entity_poly.pdbx_seq_one_letter_code
_entity_poly.pdbx_strand_id
1 'polypeptide(L)' 'MLETIRKTNKTCLTFKILRAGRKCDSQREVEPRFQYIFNNIKPTDAIVVGMFPKYSDQIQLNAASVRKILGEK' A
#
# COMPACT_ATOMS: atom_id res chain seq x y z
N MET A 1 -13.31 -2.50 -7.23
CA MET A 1 -12.11 -3.35 -7.08
C MET A 1 -11.85 -3.74 -5.63
N LEU A 2 -11.59 -2.80 -4.71
CA LEU A 2 -11.32 -3.13 -3.30
C LEU A 2 -12.48 -3.88 -2.63
N GLU A 3 -13.72 -3.50 -2.94
CA GLU A 3 -14.90 -4.23 -2.48
C GLU A 3 -14.91 -5.71 -2.92
N THR A 4 -14.54 -5.98 -4.17
CA THR A 4 -14.40 -7.35 -4.69
C THR A 4 -13.32 -8.13 -3.93
N ILE A 5 -12.18 -7.49 -3.66
CA ILE A 5 -11.10 -8.07 -2.85
C ILE A 5 -11.60 -8.42 -1.44
N ARG A 6 -12.41 -7.54 -0.83
CA ARG A 6 -12.97 -7.76 0.50
C ARG A 6 -14.00 -8.88 0.55
N LYS A 7 -14.80 -9.06 -0.52
CA LYS A 7 -15.87 -10.07 -0.60
C LYS A 7 -15.39 -11.47 -0.99
N THR A 8 -14.22 -11.61 -1.62
CA THR A 8 -13.71 -12.93 -2.02
C THR A 8 -12.98 -13.63 -0.86
N ASN A 9 -13.17 -14.95 -0.77
CA ASN A 9 -12.46 -15.81 0.19
C ASN A 9 -11.01 -16.11 -0.24
N LYS A 10 -10.61 -15.71 -1.45
CA LYS A 10 -9.23 -15.91 -1.93
C LYS A 10 -8.31 -14.81 -1.40
N THR A 11 -7.09 -15.19 -1.02
CA THR A 11 -6.00 -14.24 -0.80
C THR A 11 -5.71 -13.46 -2.07
N CYS A 12 -5.60 -12.15 -1.95
CA CYS A 12 -5.39 -11.23 -3.06
C CYS A 12 -4.08 -10.46 -2.88
N LEU A 13 -3.36 -10.26 -4.00
CA LEU A 13 -2.21 -9.38 -4.09
C LEU A 13 -2.64 -8.08 -4.75
N THR A 14 -2.81 -7.01 -3.97
CA THR A 14 -3.30 -5.72 -4.46
C THR A 14 -2.14 -4.90 -5.03
N PHE A 15 -2.16 -4.63 -6.33
CA PHE A 15 -1.09 -3.90 -7.03
C PHE A 15 -1.55 -2.53 -7.54
N LYS A 16 -0.60 -1.70 -8.00
CA LYS A 16 -0.85 -0.34 -8.53
C LYS A 16 -1.57 0.60 -7.54
N ILE A 17 -1.31 0.43 -6.24
CA ILE A 17 -1.92 1.25 -5.19
C ILE A 17 -1.63 2.76 -5.30
N LEU A 18 -0.53 3.13 -5.97
CA LEU A 18 -0.11 4.52 -6.23
C LEU A 18 -0.60 5.05 -7.59
N ARG A 19 -1.68 4.48 -8.14
CA ARG A 19 -2.32 4.90 -9.41
C ARG A 19 -1.33 5.02 -10.58
N ALA A 20 -0.45 4.04 -10.75
CA ALA A 20 0.59 4.04 -11.78
C ALA A 20 1.46 5.31 -11.78
N GLY A 21 1.88 5.76 -10.60
CA GLY A 21 2.76 6.93 -10.43
C GLY A 21 2.03 8.26 -10.28
N ARG A 22 0.71 8.31 -10.51
CA ARG A 22 -0.09 9.56 -10.37
C ARG A 22 -0.35 9.98 -8.91
N LYS A 23 0.09 9.17 -7.95
CA LYS A 23 -0.04 9.42 -6.51
C LYS A 23 1.22 8.98 -5.77
N CYS A 24 2.37 9.51 -6.17
CA CYS A 24 3.64 9.26 -5.51
C CYS A 24 4.62 10.46 -5.50
N ASP A 25 4.13 11.68 -5.71
CA ASP A 25 5.00 12.87 -5.81
C ASP A 25 5.65 13.25 -4.47
N SER A 26 5.03 12.86 -3.35
CA SER A 26 5.59 13.08 -2.02
C SER A 26 5.11 12.03 -1.03
N GLN A 27 5.82 11.90 0.09
CA GLN A 27 5.42 10.94 1.12
C GLN A 27 4.08 11.28 1.80
N ARG A 28 3.70 12.56 1.80
CA ARG A 28 2.36 13.00 2.22
C ARG A 28 1.25 12.48 1.32
N GLU A 29 1.54 12.18 0.04
CA GLU A 29 0.58 11.53 -0.85
C GLU A 29 0.61 10.00 -0.73
N VAL A 30 1.79 9.42 -0.52
CA VAL A 30 2.00 7.96 -0.50
C VAL A 30 1.38 7.33 0.75
N GLU A 31 1.67 7.85 1.94
CA GLU A 31 1.28 7.21 3.21
C GLU A 31 -0.25 7.05 3.36
N PRO A 32 -1.10 8.07 3.06
CA PRO A 32 -2.56 7.89 3.09
C PRO A 32 -3.07 6.81 2.13
N ARG A 33 -2.34 6.49 1.06
CA ARG A 33 -2.72 5.40 0.14
C ARG A 33 -2.51 4.03 0.76
N PHE A 34 -1.42 3.84 1.51
CA PHE A 34 -1.21 2.61 2.26
C PHE A 34 -2.35 2.41 3.26
N GLN A 35 -2.67 3.44 4.04
CA GLN A 35 -3.76 3.37 5.02
C GLN A 35 -5.11 3.09 4.35
N TYR A 36 -5.42 3.77 3.25
CA TYR A 36 -6.65 3.55 2.50
C TYR A 36 -6.76 2.10 2.00
N ILE A 37 -5.67 1.53 1.47
CA ILE A 37 -5.69 0.15 0.97
C ILE A 37 -5.84 -0.84 2.12
N PHE A 38 -5.05 -0.73 3.20
CA PHE A 38 -5.14 -1.64 4.34
C PHE A 38 -6.51 -1.62 5.03
N ASN A 39 -7.18 -0.47 5.08
CA ASN A 39 -8.55 -0.36 5.61
C ASN A 39 -9.61 -1.03 4.71
N ASN A 40 -9.26 -1.39 3.47
CA ASN A 40 -10.20 -1.89 2.47
C ASN A 40 -9.84 -3.28 1.89
N ILE A 41 -8.79 -3.93 2.40
CA ILE A 41 -8.42 -5.31 2.07
C ILE A 41 -8.47 -6.20 3.32
N LYS A 42 -8.29 -7.52 3.14
CA LYS A 42 -8.35 -8.47 4.25
C LYS A 42 -6.98 -8.57 4.94
N PRO A 43 -6.90 -8.94 6.24
CA PRO A 43 -5.63 -9.14 6.93
C PRO A 43 -4.72 -10.20 6.29
N THR A 44 -5.28 -11.14 5.53
CA THR A 44 -4.55 -12.18 4.80
C THR A 44 -4.05 -11.74 3.44
N ASP A 45 -4.45 -10.56 2.97
CA ASP A 45 -4.03 -10.00 1.68
C ASP A 45 -2.69 -9.25 1.82
N ALA A 46 -2.01 -9.07 0.69
CA ALA A 46 -0.79 -8.28 0.63
C ALA A 46 -0.88 -7.21 -0.47
N ILE A 47 -0.02 -6.20 -0.37
CA ILE A 47 0.11 -5.14 -1.38
C ILE A 47 1.43 -5.31 -2.15
N VAL A 48 1.40 -5.01 -3.44
CA VAL A 48 2.59 -4.97 -4.30
C VAL A 48 2.81 -3.53 -4.76
N VAL A 49 3.93 -2.95 -4.33
CA VAL A 49 4.26 -1.54 -4.54
C VAL A 49 5.42 -1.42 -5.52
N GLY A 50 5.15 -0.83 -6.68
CA GLY A 50 6.20 -0.44 -7.62
C GLY A 50 6.93 0.80 -7.11
N MET A 51 8.26 0.79 -7.23
CA MET A 51 9.15 1.83 -6.72
C MET A 51 10.28 2.12 -7.70
N PHE A 52 10.83 3.32 -7.63
CA PHE A 52 12.02 3.77 -8.35
C PHE A 52 13.02 4.38 -7.35
N PRO A 53 13.81 3.55 -6.63
CA PRO A 53 14.63 3.98 -5.49
C PRO A 53 15.95 4.66 -5.92
N LYS A 54 15.93 5.43 -7.01
CA LYS A 54 17.11 6.15 -7.52
C LYS A 54 17.42 7.41 -6.71
N TYR A 55 16.38 8.11 -6.24
CA TYR A 55 16.49 9.42 -5.59
C TYR A 55 16.16 9.39 -4.09
N SER A 56 15.61 8.29 -3.60
CA SER A 56 15.27 8.11 -2.19
C SER A 56 15.14 6.62 -1.86
N ASP A 57 15.33 6.27 -0.59
CA ASP A 57 15.10 4.92 -0.10
C ASP A 57 13.60 4.65 0.06
N GLN A 58 12.94 4.40 -1.08
CA GLN A 58 11.52 4.10 -1.13
C GLN A 58 11.18 2.76 -0.44
N ILE A 59 12.15 1.85 -0.32
CA ILE A 59 11.97 0.57 0.38
C ILE A 59 11.76 0.85 1.87
N GLN A 60 12.70 1.59 2.48
CA GLN A 60 12.63 1.95 3.89
C GLN A 60 11.40 2.81 4.18
N LEU A 61 11.09 3.79 3.33
CA LEU A 61 9.92 4.64 3.47
C LEU A 61 8.61 3.84 3.46
N ASN A 62 8.44 2.93 2.49
CA ASN A 62 7.27 2.06 2.42
C ASN A 62 7.17 1.12 3.62
N ALA A 63 8.28 0.49 4.02
CA ALA A 63 8.32 -0.42 5.17
C ALA A 63 8.01 0.31 6.48
N ALA A 64 8.51 1.54 6.66
CA ALA A 64 8.19 2.39 7.80
C ALA A 64 6.71 2.78 7.83
N SER A 65 6.11 3.15 6.69
CA SER A 65 4.67 3.43 6.61
C SER A 65 3.83 2.21 7.00
N VAL A 66 4.19 1.00 6.54
CA VAL A 66 3.48 -0.23 6.94
C VAL A 66 3.59 -0.48 8.45
N ARG A 67 4.79 -0.36 9.03
CA ARG A 67 4.98 -0.52 10.48
C ARG A 67 4.20 0.51 11.29
N LYS A 68 4.17 1.76 10.85
CA LYS A 68 3.39 2.81 11.50
C LYS A 68 1.88 2.52 11.43
N ILE A 69 1.38 2.07 10.28
CA ILE A 69 -0.06 1.85 10.06
C ILE A 69 -0.57 0.56 10.72
N LEU A 70 0.23 -0.50 10.75
CA LEU A 70 -0.20 -1.83 11.20
C LEU A 70 0.47 -2.32 12.49
N GLY A 71 1.58 -1.71 12.91
CA GLY A 71 2.39 -2.13 14.04
C GLY A 71 1.97 -1.56 15.39
N GLU A 72 1.01 -0.62 15.43
CA GLU A 72 0.39 -0.12 16.67
C GLU A 72 -0.72 -1.07 17.19
N LYS A 73 -0.45 -2.37 17.26
CA LYS A 73 -1.38 -3.37 17.82
C LYS A 73 -0.88 -3.96 19.12
#